data_AF-A0A4Q7TYW0-F1
#
_entry.id   AF-A0A4Q7TYW0-F1
#
_cell.length_a   1.000
_cell.length_b   1.000
_cell.length_c   1.000
_cell.angle_alpha   90.00
_cell.angle_beta   90.00
_cell.angle_gamma   90.00
#
_symmetry.space_group_name_H-M   'P 1'
#
loop_
_entity.id
_entity.type
_entity.pdbx_description
1 polymer ?
#
loop_
_entity_poly.entity_id
_entity_poly.type
_entity_poly.pdbx_seq_one_letter_code
_entity_poly.pdbx_strand_id
1 'polypeptide(L)'
;MTRIYAQPPALAARSREAIQLEAMSARVEAVADLQSLAELVARAPALPDMLSALVLVQQQVHGVRRACVAEARAVGYADHEIAAVLRIGVSDFRSRFPDEGESTP
;
A
#
# COMPACT_ATOMS: atom_id res chain seq x y z
N MET A 1 -33.57 37.68 5.69
CA MET A 1 -33.54 36.76 4.53
C MET A 1 -32.26 35.95 4.62
N THR A 2 -32.34 34.77 5.23
CA THR A 2 -31.18 33.95 5.62
C THR A 2 -30.78 33.03 4.46
N ARG A 3 -29.54 33.14 4.00
CA ARG A 3 -28.92 32.21 3.04
C ARG A 3 -28.83 30.82 3.67
N ILE A 4 -29.51 29.84 3.10
CA ILE A 4 -29.25 28.43 3.35
C ILE A 4 -28.35 27.96 2.20
N TYR A 5 -27.04 28.04 2.40
CA TYR A 5 -26.12 27.24 1.59
C TYR A 5 -26.32 25.79 2.02
N ALA A 6 -27.11 25.04 1.25
CA ALA A 6 -27.07 23.60 1.30
C ALA A 6 -25.67 23.19 0.80
N GLN A 7 -24.81 22.83 1.75
CA GLN A 7 -23.50 22.25 1.46
C GLN A 7 -23.75 20.91 0.75
N PRO A 8 -23.29 20.70 -0.50
CA PRO A 8 -23.53 19.43 -1.19
C PRO A 8 -22.75 18.32 -0.48
N PRO A 9 -23.30 17.09 -0.40
CA PRO A 9 -22.68 15.96 0.29
C PRO A 9 -21.51 15.41 -0.53
N ALA A 10 -20.44 16.19 -0.67
CA ALA A 10 -19.23 15.81 -1.42
C ALA A 10 -18.32 14.83 -0.66
N LEU A 11 -18.76 14.33 0.51
CA LEU A 11 -18.02 13.37 1.34
C LEU A 11 -18.61 11.94 1.26
N ALA A 12 -19.63 11.71 0.43
CA ALA A 12 -20.33 10.43 0.35
C ALA A 12 -19.93 9.64 -0.90
N ALA A 13 -19.32 8.47 -0.69
CA ALA A 13 -19.00 7.40 -1.66
C ALA A 13 -17.99 7.78 -2.76
N ARG A 14 -16.69 7.50 -2.51
CA ARG A 14 -15.72 7.34 -3.60
C ARG A 14 -16.19 6.19 -4.50
N SER A 15 -16.16 6.38 -5.83
CA SER A 15 -16.50 5.30 -6.75
C SER A 15 -15.50 4.15 -6.59
N ARG A 16 -15.94 2.91 -6.81
CA ARG A 16 -15.07 1.72 -6.77
C ARG A 16 -13.86 1.88 -7.71
N GLU A 17 -14.10 2.46 -8.89
CA GLU A 17 -13.05 2.76 -9.86
C GLU A 17 -12.00 3.74 -9.32
N ALA A 18 -12.41 4.78 -8.58
CA ALA A 18 -11.48 5.72 -7.96
C ALA A 18 -10.61 5.04 -6.90
N ILE A 19 -11.20 4.18 -6.06
CA ILE A 19 -10.48 3.42 -5.04
C ILE A 19 -9.46 2.46 -5.69
N GLN A 20 -9.86 1.78 -6.77
CA GLN A 20 -8.97 0.90 -7.52
C GLN A 20 -7.81 1.66 -8.17
N LEU A 21 -8.09 2.81 -8.78
CA LEU A 21 -7.08 3.63 -9.43
C LEU A 21 -6.07 4.19 -8.42
N GLU A 22 -6.55 4.65 -7.25
CA GLU A 22 -5.71 5.14 -6.16
C GLU A 22 -4.80 4.03 -5.62
N ALA A 23 -5.35 2.84 -5.36
CA ALA A 23 -4.57 1.71 -4.87
C ALA A 23 -3.54 1.22 -5.91
N MET A 24 -3.91 1.17 -7.19
CA MET A 24 -3.00 0.86 -8.28
C MET A 24 -1.88 1.90 -8.39
N SER A 25 -2.21 3.19 -8.30
CA SER A 25 -1.23 4.28 -8.29
C SER A 25 -0.23 4.13 -7.14
N ALA A 26 -0.73 3.85 -5.94
CA ALA A 26 0.12 3.63 -4.76
C ALA A 26 1.05 2.41 -4.94
N ARG A 27 0.58 1.31 -5.55
CA ARG A 27 1.47 0.19 -5.88
C ARG A 27 2.53 0.59 -6.89
N VAL A 28 2.17 1.30 -7.95
CA VAL A 28 3.11 1.74 -9.00
C VAL A 28 4.21 2.63 -8.40
N GLU A 29 3.83 3.60 -7.57
CA GLU A 29 4.78 4.48 -6.87
C GLU A 29 5.71 3.68 -5.95
N ALA A 30 5.15 2.80 -5.11
CA ALA A 30 5.96 2.00 -4.20
C ALA A 30 6.98 1.10 -4.94
N VAL A 31 6.60 0.56 -6.10
CA VAL A 31 7.49 -0.24 -6.96
C VAL A 31 8.58 0.63 -7.61
N ALA A 32 8.24 1.84 -8.06
CA ALA A 32 9.20 2.77 -8.63
C ALA A 32 10.26 3.21 -7.60
N ASP A 33 9.85 3.44 -6.36
CA ASP A 33 10.76 3.72 -5.24
C ASP A 33 11.69 2.53 -4.98
N LEU A 34 11.15 1.31 -4.98
CA LEU A 34 11.95 0.10 -4.78
C LEU A 34 13.00 -0.08 -5.88
N GLN A 35 12.63 0.20 -7.14
CA GLN A 35 13.56 0.19 -8.27
C GLN A 35 14.65 1.24 -8.09
N SER A 36 14.29 2.46 -7.68
CA SER A 36 15.24 3.54 -7.42
C SER A 36 16.24 3.16 -6.32
N LEU A 37 15.78 2.50 -5.25
CA LEU A 37 16.65 2.00 -4.18
C LEU A 37 17.54 0.85 -4.65
N ALA A 38 17.02 -0.06 -5.50
CA ALA A 38 17.83 -1.13 -6.08
C ALA A 38 18.95 -0.58 -6.98
N GLU A 39 18.69 0.49 -7.74
CA GLU A 39 19.73 1.19 -8.50
C GLU A 39 20.78 1.83 -7.60
N LEU A 40 20.37 2.38 -6.45
CA LEU A 40 21.30 2.93 -5.45
C LEU A 40 22.23 1.83 -4.91
N VAL A 41 21.69 0.65 -4.57
CA VAL A 41 22.48 -0.52 -4.17
C VAL A 41 23.48 -0.91 -5.26
N ALA A 42 23.03 -0.96 -6.53
CA ALA A 42 23.87 -1.35 -7.66
C ALA A 42 25.03 -0.37 -7.94
N ARG A 43 24.87 0.90 -7.56
CA ARG A 43 25.88 1.97 -7.74
C ARG A 43 26.71 2.23 -6.48
N ALA A 44 26.45 1.54 -5.38
CA ALA A 44 27.14 1.77 -4.11
C ALA A 44 28.64 1.46 -4.25
N PRO A 45 29.55 2.40 -3.91
CA PRO A 45 30.98 2.25 -4.15
C PRO A 45 31.68 1.34 -3.14
N ALA A 46 31.07 1.12 -1.97
CA ALA A 46 31.65 0.34 -0.88
C ALA A 46 30.60 -0.51 -0.15
N LEU A 47 31.07 -1.55 0.54
CA LEU A 47 30.21 -2.48 1.30
C LEU A 47 29.34 -1.78 2.36
N PRO A 48 29.83 -0.81 3.17
CA PRO A 48 28.98 -0.12 4.15
C PRO A 48 27.81 0.64 3.52
N ASP A 49 28.04 1.29 2.37
CA ASP A 49 27.00 2.02 1.63
C ASP A 49 25.96 1.04 1.06
N MET A 50 26.44 -0.09 0.53
CA MET A 50 25.59 -1.17 0.02
C MET A 50 24.70 -1.76 1.12
N LEU A 51 25.25 -2.03 2.30
CA LEU A 51 24.47 -2.54 3.44
C LEU A 51 23.41 -1.52 3.89
N SER A 52 23.77 -0.22 3.94
CA SER A 52 22.83 0.85 4.28
C SER A 52 21.68 0.95 3.27
N ALA A 53 22.00 0.87 1.98
CA ALA A 53 21.02 0.87 0.91
C ALA A 53 20.11 -0.37 0.94
N LEU A 54 20.64 -1.55 1.27
CA LEU A 54 19.87 -2.78 1.41
C LEU A 54 18.85 -2.71 2.56
N VAL A 55 19.14 -1.99 3.64
CA VAL A 55 18.16 -1.73 4.71
C VAL A 55 16.97 -0.93 4.18
N LEU A 56 17.23 0.10 3.37
CA LEU A 56 16.17 0.89 2.74
C LEU A 56 15.34 0.04 1.76
N VAL A 57 16.00 -0.78 0.94
CA VAL A 57 15.32 -1.74 0.05
C VAL A 57 14.40 -2.67 0.85
N GLN A 58 14.88 -3.23 1.96
CA GLN A 58 14.08 -4.11 2.81
C GLN A 58 12.83 -3.40 3.36
N GLN A 59 12.98 -2.16 3.84
CA GLN A 59 11.86 -1.34 4.30
C GLN A 59 10.86 -1.09 3.16
N GLN A 60 11.35 -0.77 1.96
CA GLN A 60 10.49 -0.49 0.82
C GLN A 60 9.77 -1.74 0.29
N VAL A 61 10.39 -2.93 0.37
CA VAL A 61 9.70 -4.20 0.07
C VAL A 61 8.45 -4.37 0.95
N HIS A 62 8.51 -3.95 2.22
CA HIS A 62 7.33 -3.95 3.08
C HIS A 62 6.27 -2.94 2.62
N GLY A 63 6.69 -1.75 2.15
CA GLY A 63 5.80 -0.76 1.53
C GLY A 63 5.08 -1.29 0.30
N VAL A 64 5.81 -1.88 -0.64
CA VAL A 64 5.26 -2.52 -1.85
C VAL A 64 4.26 -3.61 -1.49
N ARG A 65 4.58 -4.47 -0.50
CA ARG A 65 3.66 -5.53 -0.06
C ARG A 65 2.33 -4.96 0.45
N ARG A 66 2.38 -3.88 1.26
CA ARG A 66 1.15 -3.22 1.73
C ARG A 66 0.33 -2.64 0.57
N ALA A 67 0.98 -1.97 -0.38
CA ALA A 67 0.30 -1.40 -1.54
C ALA A 67 -0.37 -2.49 -2.41
N CYS A 68 0.32 -3.61 -2.66
CA CYS A 68 -0.27 -4.75 -3.37
C CYS A 68 -1.49 -5.34 -2.65
N VAL A 69 -1.44 -5.45 -1.32
CA VAL A 69 -2.58 -5.94 -0.52
C VAL A 69 -3.76 -4.97 -0.60
N ALA A 70 -3.50 -3.66 -0.48
CA ALA A 70 -4.53 -2.64 -0.60
C ALA A 70 -5.21 -2.67 -1.98
N GLU A 71 -4.44 -2.81 -3.06
CA GLU A 71 -4.99 -2.96 -4.41
C GLU A 71 -5.79 -4.25 -4.58
N ALA A 72 -5.31 -5.38 -4.07
CA ALA A 72 -6.06 -6.63 -4.12
C ALA A 72 -7.43 -6.49 -3.43
N ARG A 73 -7.48 -5.84 -2.25
CA ARG A 73 -8.74 -5.54 -1.56
C ARG A 73 -9.62 -4.58 -2.38
N ALA A 74 -9.05 -3.53 -2.98
CA ALA A 74 -9.78 -2.59 -3.82
C ALA A 74 -10.38 -3.25 -5.08
N VAL A 75 -9.70 -4.25 -5.64
CA VAL A 75 -10.19 -5.05 -6.77
C VAL A 75 -11.29 -6.02 -6.32
N GLY A 76 -11.28 -6.45 -5.06
CA GLY A 76 -12.34 -7.23 -4.42
C GLY A 76 -11.92 -8.60 -3.91
N TYR A 77 -10.62 -8.87 -3.82
CA TYR A 77 -10.12 -10.10 -3.20
C TYR A 77 -10.34 -10.07 -1.70
N ALA A 78 -10.79 -11.20 -1.15
CA ALA A 78 -10.89 -11.39 0.27
C ALA A 78 -9.53 -11.71 0.91
N ASP A 79 -9.37 -11.35 2.19
CA ASP A 79 -8.15 -11.61 2.96
C ASP A 79 -7.62 -13.05 2.85
N HIS A 80 -8.52 -14.04 2.82
CA HIS A 80 -8.10 -15.44 2.75
C HIS A 80 -7.51 -15.82 1.38
N GLU A 81 -7.97 -15.19 0.30
CA GLU A 81 -7.43 -15.37 -1.05
C GLU A 81 -6.03 -14.74 -1.14
N ILE A 82 -5.90 -13.52 -0.60
CA ILE A 82 -4.62 -12.80 -0.57
C ILE A 82 -3.61 -13.54 0.32
N ALA A 83 -4.03 -14.00 1.51
CA ALA A 83 -3.19 -14.78 2.41
C ALA A 83 -2.71 -16.09 1.77
N ALA A 84 -3.57 -16.76 1.00
CA ALA A 84 -3.20 -17.96 0.25
C ALA A 84 -2.11 -17.68 -0.80
N VAL A 85 -2.21 -16.58 -1.56
CA VAL A 85 -1.18 -16.15 -2.52
C VAL A 85 0.14 -15.84 -1.81
N LEU A 86 0.08 -15.18 -0.64
CA LEU A 86 1.25 -14.88 0.17
C LEU A 86 1.78 -16.08 0.96
N ARG A 87 1.09 -17.23 0.92
CA ARG A 87 1.42 -18.46 1.63
C ARG A 87 1.60 -18.27 3.14
N ILE A 88 0.74 -17.43 3.73
CA ILE A 88 0.68 -17.21 5.18
C ILE A 88 -0.72 -17.51 5.71
N GLY A 89 -0.82 -17.78 7.02
CA GLY A 89 -2.11 -17.99 7.66
C GLY A 89 -2.96 -16.71 7.67
N VAL A 90 -4.29 -16.84 7.58
CA VAL A 90 -5.20 -15.68 7.55
C VAL A 90 -5.11 -14.83 8.81
N SER A 91 -4.87 -15.45 9.97
CA SER A 91 -4.65 -14.73 11.24
C SER A 91 -3.38 -13.88 11.21
N ASP A 92 -2.26 -14.45 10.74
CA ASP A 92 -0.99 -13.75 10.57
C ASP A 92 -1.10 -12.65 9.50
N PHE A 93 -1.82 -12.91 8.41
CA PHE A 93 -2.11 -11.91 7.39
C PHE A 93 -2.83 -10.69 7.98
N ARG A 94 -3.93 -10.89 8.70
CA ARG A 94 -4.70 -9.79 9.33
C ARG A 94 -3.89 -9.02 10.35
N SER A 95 -3.03 -9.69 11.11
CA SER A 95 -2.11 -9.01 12.03
C SER A 95 -1.09 -8.13 11.31
N ARG A 96 -0.65 -8.51 10.10
CA ARG A 96 0.37 -7.77 9.32
C ARG A 96 -0.22 -6.70 8.41
N PHE A 97 -1.47 -6.90 7.98
CA PHE A 97 -2.20 -6.04 7.06
C PHE A 97 -3.60 -5.75 7.62
N PRO A 98 -3.69 -4.97 8.72
CA PRO A 98 -4.98 -4.57 9.25
C PRO A 98 -5.77 -3.79 8.19
N ASP A 99 -7.10 -3.87 8.22
CA ASP A 99 -7.91 -2.96 7.41
C ASP A 99 -7.77 -1.55 7.99
N GLU A 100 -7.49 -0.56 7.13
CA GLU A 100 -7.31 0.83 7.58
C GLU A 100 -8.59 1.43 8.21
N GLY A 101 -9.75 0.79 7.99
CA GLY A 101 -11.02 1.10 8.66
C GLY A 101 -11.18 0.52 10.08
N GLU A 102 -10.24 -0.31 10.54
CA GLU A 102 -10.28 -1.00 11.83
C GLU A 102 -9.26 -0.43 12.84
N SER A 103 -8.80 0.81 12.60
CA SER A 103 -8.09 1.61 13.61
C SER A 103 -9.06 1.93 14.74
N THR A 104 -9.18 1.00 15.69
CA THR A 104 -9.91 1.21 16.93
C THR A 104 -9.07 2.15 17.81
N PRO A 105 -9.66 3.19 18.43
CA PRO A 105 -8.94 4.18 19.25
C PRO A 105 -8.23 3.58 20.47
#